data_AF-A0A0B0CW46-F1
#
_entry.id   AF-A0A0B0CW46-F1
#
_cell.length_a   1.000
_cell.length_b   1.000
_cell.length_c   1.000
_cell.angle_alpha   90.00
_cell.angle_beta   90.00
_cell.angle_gamma   90.00
#
_symmetry.space_group_name_H-M   'P 1'
#
loop_
_entity.id
_entity.type
_entity.pdbx_description
1 polymer ?
#
loop_
_entity_poly.entity_id
_entity_poly.type
_entity_poly.pdbx_seq_one_letter_code
_entity_poly.pdbx_strand_id
1 'polypeptide(L)'
;MRAYGQNDPLREYNFEGFRMFEQMVTNIEEEVSRYIMKAQIRNNLQRQEVAKGATAVSGGEESKEKKKRQPFVKKDDVGRNDPCPCGSGKKYKNCHGK
;
A
#
# COMPACT_ATOMS: atom_id res chain seq x y z
N MET A 1 -26.51 21.26 -15.62
CA MET A 1 -26.44 22.32 -16.64
C MET A 1 -25.27 23.22 -16.28
N ARG A 2 -24.06 22.89 -16.73
CA ARG A 2 -22.79 23.61 -16.42
C ARG A 2 -22.06 23.94 -17.73
N ALA A 3 -22.76 24.65 -18.59
CA ALA A 3 -22.19 25.14 -19.83
C ALA A 3 -22.87 26.47 -20.19
N TYR A 4 -22.42 27.54 -19.55
CA TYR A 4 -22.57 28.89 -20.09
C TYR A 4 -21.17 29.52 -20.21
N GLY A 5 -20.43 29.01 -21.20
CA GLY A 5 -19.70 29.81 -22.20
C GLY A 5 -18.52 30.72 -21.83
N GLN A 6 -18.16 30.92 -20.56
CA GLN A 6 -17.12 31.92 -20.23
C GLN A 6 -16.04 31.50 -19.22
N ASN A 7 -16.35 30.59 -18.29
CA ASN A 7 -15.36 30.11 -17.32
C ASN A 7 -14.79 28.77 -17.77
N ASP A 8 -13.47 28.62 -17.65
CA ASP A 8 -12.78 27.37 -17.93
C ASP A 8 -13.35 26.25 -17.04
N PRO A 9 -13.94 25.18 -17.62
CA PRO A 9 -14.50 24.07 -16.86
C PRO A 9 -13.50 23.41 -15.89
N LEU A 10 -12.21 23.40 -16.23
CA LEU A 10 -11.17 22.87 -15.34
C LEU A 10 -11.06 23.71 -14.06
N ARG A 11 -11.20 25.03 -14.21
CA ARG A 11 -11.14 25.97 -13.10
C ARG A 11 -12.36 25.84 -12.20
N GLU A 12 -13.55 25.64 -12.77
CA GLU A 12 -14.75 25.35 -11.98
C GLU A 12 -14.62 24.03 -11.21
N TYR A 13 -14.09 22.98 -11.84
CA TYR A 13 -13.81 21.72 -11.16
C TYR A 13 -12.84 21.89 -9.97
N ASN A 14 -11.78 22.68 -10.14
CA ASN A 14 -10.83 22.95 -9.07
C ASN A 14 -11.49 23.70 -7.91
N PHE A 15 -12.33 24.70 -8.19
CA PHE A 15 -13.05 25.43 -7.14
C PHE A 15 -14.11 24.58 -6.44
N GLU A 16 -14.88 23.80 -7.18
CA GLU A 16 -15.87 22.87 -6.58
C GLU A 16 -15.17 21.78 -5.75
N GLY A 17 -14.07 21.21 -6.26
CA GLY A 17 -13.27 20.21 -5.54
C GLY A 17 -12.63 20.78 -4.28
N PHE A 18 -12.09 21.99 -4.34
CA PHE A 18 -11.53 22.66 -3.17
C PHE A 18 -12.60 22.95 -2.11
N ARG A 19 -13.80 23.41 -2.52
CA ARG A 19 -14.93 23.62 -1.60
C ARG A 19 -15.35 22.33 -0.90
N MET A 20 -15.40 21.20 -1.61
CA MET A 20 -15.71 19.90 -1.00
C MET A 20 -14.62 19.45 -0.03
N PHE A 21 -13.36 19.73 -0.35
CA PHE A 21 -12.23 19.44 0.53
C PHE A 21 -12.29 20.24 1.83
N GLU A 22 -12.57 21.55 1.77
CA GLU A 22 -12.74 22.38 2.98
C GLU A 22 -13.86 21.84 3.86
N GLN A 23 -15.01 21.48 3.27
CA GLN A 23 -16.12 20.86 4.01
C GLN A 23 -15.71 19.53 4.67
N MET A 24 -14.92 18.70 3.98
CA MET A 24 -14.40 17.45 4.54
C MET A 24 -13.48 17.71 5.74
N VAL A 25 -12.60 18.72 5.67
CA VAL A 25 -11.70 19.08 6.78
C VAL A 25 -12.52 19.52 8.00
N THR A 26 -13.50 20.40 7.83
CA THR A 26 -14.37 20.84 8.93
C THR A 26 -15.10 19.65 9.57
N ASN A 27 -15.60 18.71 8.77
CA ASN A 27 -16.25 17.50 9.29
C ASN A 27 -15.28 16.63 10.13
N ILE A 28 -14.03 16.48 9.69
CA ILE A 28 -13.02 15.72 10.43
C ILE A 28 -12.73 16.39 11.78
N GLU A 29 -12.59 17.71 11.83
CA GLU A 29 -12.32 18.45 13.07
C GLU A 29 -13.49 18.32 14.06
N GLU A 30 -14.73 18.41 13.58
CA GLU A 30 -15.92 18.15 14.38
C GLU A 30 -15.99 16.71 14.89
N GLU A 31 -15.63 15.73 14.07
CA GLU A 31 -15.62 14.33 14.48
C GLU A 31 -14.55 14.08 15.54
N VAL A 32 -13.31 14.56 15.35
CA VAL A 32 -12.22 14.38 16.30
C VAL A 32 -12.58 14.96 17.66
N SER A 33 -13.09 16.20 17.70
CA SER A 33 -13.50 16.84 18.94
C SER A 33 -14.66 16.08 19.62
N ARG A 34 -15.66 15.64 18.85
CA ARG A 34 -16.78 14.82 19.35
C ARG A 34 -16.31 13.49 19.92
N TYR A 35 -15.37 12.82 19.25
CA TYR A 35 -14.80 11.54 19.72
C TYR A 35 -14.04 11.74 21.03
N ILE A 36 -13.18 12.76 21.13
CA ILE A 36 -12.43 13.04 22.37
C ILE A 36 -13.37 13.30 23.54
N MET A 37 -14.42 14.10 23.36
CA MET A 37 -15.35 14.44 24.44
C MET A 37 -16.27 13.29 24.86
N LYS A 38 -16.61 12.38 23.93
CA LYS A 38 -17.53 11.25 24.20
C LYS A 38 -16.83 9.92 24.46
N ALA A 39 -15.52 9.83 24.25
CA ALA A 39 -14.77 8.59 24.41
C ALA A 39 -14.75 8.15 25.88
N GLN A 40 -15.44 7.05 26.18
CA GLN A 40 -15.26 6.32 27.43
C GLN A 40 -14.20 5.23 27.23
N ILE A 41 -13.07 5.36 27.92
CA ILE A 41 -11.96 4.40 27.81
C ILE A 41 -12.35 3.10 28.52
N ARG A 42 -12.73 2.07 27.75
CA ARG A 42 -12.88 0.70 28.24
C ARG A 42 -11.89 -0.21 27.50
N ASN A 43 -10.64 -0.21 27.99
CA ASN A 43 -9.53 -1.12 27.65
C ASN A 43 -9.00 -1.15 26.19
N ASN A 44 -7.68 -1.34 26.06
CA ASN A 44 -6.85 -1.59 24.87
C ASN A 44 -7.40 -1.12 23.52
N LEU A 45 -7.27 0.19 23.27
CA LEU A 45 -7.61 0.83 21.99
C LEU A 45 -6.68 0.32 20.87
N GLN A 46 -7.06 -0.75 20.19
CA GLN A 46 -6.36 -1.20 18.98
C GLN A 46 -6.85 -0.38 17.79
N ARG A 47 -5.93 0.20 17.02
CA ARG A 47 -6.24 0.93 15.78
C ARG A 47 -6.93 -0.02 14.81
N GLN A 48 -8.23 0.17 14.59
CA GLN A 48 -8.99 -0.65 13.65
C GLN A 48 -8.82 -0.10 12.23
N GLU A 49 -8.54 -1.00 11.28
CA GLU A 49 -8.48 -0.63 9.86
C GLU A 49 -9.88 -0.26 9.35
N VAL A 50 -10.04 0.98 8.90
CA VAL A 50 -11.33 1.53 8.43
C VAL A 50 -11.62 1.17 6.96
N ALA A 51 -10.62 0.72 6.20
CA ALA A 51 -10.77 0.41 4.78
C ALA A 51 -10.27 -1.01 4.46
N LYS A 52 -11.13 -2.01 4.61
CA LYS A 52 -10.92 -3.32 3.98
C LYS A 52 -11.23 -3.20 2.50
N GLY A 53 -10.21 -3.02 1.67
CA GLY A 53 -10.36 -3.07 0.20
C GLY A 53 -10.45 -1.73 -0.51
N ALA A 54 -10.00 -0.62 0.08
CA ALA A 54 -9.70 0.57 -0.70
C ALA A 54 -8.48 0.27 -1.60
N THR A 55 -8.73 -0.29 -2.79
CA THR A 55 -7.77 -0.22 -3.89
C THR A 55 -7.54 1.25 -4.18
N ALA A 56 -6.38 1.77 -3.78
CA ALA A 56 -5.89 3.03 -4.28
C ALA A 56 -5.94 2.97 -5.81
N VAL A 57 -6.89 3.67 -6.43
CA VAL A 57 -6.89 3.92 -7.88
C VAL A 57 -5.84 4.99 -8.12
N SER A 58 -4.58 4.59 -7.99
CA SER A 58 -3.48 5.26 -8.66
C SER A 58 -3.53 4.76 -10.10
N GLY A 59 -3.88 5.66 -11.02
CA GLY A 59 -4.09 5.38 -12.44
C GLY A 59 -3.03 4.47 -13.05
N GLY A 60 -3.51 3.38 -13.64
CA GLY A 60 -2.72 2.36 -14.31
C GLY A 60 -3.64 1.20 -14.64
N GLU A 61 -4.09 1.15 -15.90
CA GLU A 61 -4.77 -0.01 -16.46
C GLU A 61 -3.92 -1.26 -16.22
N GLU A 62 -4.54 -2.24 -15.53
CA GLU A 62 -4.54 -3.67 -15.82
C GLU A 62 -4.97 -4.39 -14.55
N SER A 63 -6.19 -4.91 -14.59
CA SER A 63 -6.74 -5.89 -13.66
C SER A 63 -5.96 -7.22 -13.76
N LYS A 64 -4.71 -7.24 -13.31
CA LYS A 64 -3.98 -8.47 -13.01
C LYS A 64 -4.28 -8.88 -11.57
N GLU A 65 -5.10 -9.91 -11.48
CA GLU A 65 -5.39 -10.72 -10.30
C GLU A 65 -4.18 -10.77 -9.35
N LYS A 66 -4.35 -10.20 -8.14
CA LYS A 66 -3.30 -10.11 -7.13
C LYS A 66 -2.86 -11.52 -6.70
N LYS A 67 -1.85 -12.10 -7.36
CA LYS A 67 -1.12 -13.26 -6.83
C LYS A 67 -0.60 -12.88 -5.44
N LYS A 68 -1.12 -13.56 -4.40
CA LYS A 68 -0.62 -13.43 -3.02
C LYS A 68 0.89 -13.65 -3.06
N ARG A 69 1.67 -12.64 -2.64
CA ARG A 69 3.13 -12.74 -2.57
C ARG A 69 3.47 -13.79 -1.52
N GLN A 70 3.95 -14.96 -1.95
CA GLN A 70 4.48 -15.94 -1.02
C GLN A 70 5.87 -15.49 -0.55
N PRO A 71 6.24 -15.69 0.72
CA PRO A 71 7.59 -15.40 1.20
C PRO A 71 8.60 -16.21 0.40
N PHE A 72 9.59 -15.55 -0.19
CA PHE A 72 10.68 -16.23 -0.88
C PHE A 72 11.58 -16.91 0.16
N VAL A 73 11.54 -18.23 0.22
CA VAL A 73 12.48 -19.03 1.01
C VAL A 73 13.75 -19.18 0.19
N LYS A 74 14.85 -18.54 0.63
CA LYS A 74 16.16 -18.69 0.01
C LYS A 74 16.61 -20.15 0.19
N LYS A 75 16.91 -20.84 -0.91
CA LYS A 75 17.55 -22.17 -0.84
C LYS A 75 19.02 -21.97 -0.48
N ASP A 76 19.60 -22.92 0.26
CA ASP A 76 21.03 -22.89 0.56
C ASP A 76 21.83 -23.09 -0.74
N ASP A 77 22.42 -22.00 -1.23
CA ASP A 77 23.35 -22.04 -2.34
C ASP A 77 24.68 -22.62 -1.83
N VAL A 78 25.17 -23.70 -2.46
CA VAL A 78 26.46 -24.29 -2.11
C VAL A 78 27.56 -23.26 -2.35
N GLY A 79 28.25 -22.86 -1.29
CA GLY A 79 29.32 -21.87 -1.36
C GLY A 79 30.52 -22.39 -2.16
N ARG A 80 31.25 -21.47 -2.80
CA ARG A 80 32.37 -21.81 -3.70
C ARG A 80 33.44 -22.70 -3.06
N ASN A 81 33.62 -22.63 -1.74
CA ASN A 81 34.58 -23.44 -0.98
C ASN A 81 33.97 -24.63 -0.23
N ASP A 82 32.64 -24.80 -0.25
CA ASP A 82 31.95 -25.88 0.47
C ASP A 82 32.20 -27.25 -0.17
N PRO A 83 32.03 -28.36 0.58
CA PRO A 83 32.14 -29.70 0.00
C PRO A 83 31.15 -29.87 -1.14
N CYS A 84 31.64 -30.39 -2.27
CA CYS A 84 30.82 -30.52 -3.46
C CYS A 84 29.72 -31.60 -3.25
N PRO A 85 28.45 -31.31 -3.59
CA PRO A 85 27.32 -32.20 -3.33
C PRO A 85 27.35 -33.52 -4.14
N CYS A 86 28.26 -33.64 -5.12
CA CYS A 86 28.49 -34.88 -5.87
C CYS A 86 29.25 -35.97 -5.08
N GLY A 87 29.64 -35.70 -3.83
CA GLY A 87 30.33 -36.67 -2.96
C GLY A 87 31.82 -36.88 -3.30
N SER A 88 32.41 -36.05 -4.16
CA SER A 88 33.81 -36.19 -4.60
C SER A 88 34.86 -35.82 -3.55
N GLY A 89 34.45 -35.36 -2.36
CA GLY A 89 35.34 -34.91 -1.28
C GLY A 89 36.11 -33.62 -1.57
N LYS A 90 35.95 -33.03 -2.76
CA LYS A 90 36.63 -31.79 -3.19
C LYS A 90 35.74 -30.57 -2.93
N LYS A 91 36.36 -29.39 -2.73
CA LYS A 91 35.64 -28.10 -2.66
C LYS A 91 34.87 -27.84 -3.96
N TYR A 92 33.70 -27.20 -3.87
CA TYR A 92 32.78 -26.97 -4.99
C TYR A 92 33.50 -26.36 -6.20
N LYS A 93 34.32 -25.31 -6.00
CA LYS A 93 35.15 -24.67 -7.05
C LYS A 93 36.09 -25.60 -7.81
N ASN A 94 36.55 -26.67 -7.18
CA ASN A 94 37.51 -27.60 -7.76
C ASN A 94 36.82 -28.84 -8.38
N CYS A 95 35.49 -28.89 -8.36
CA CYS A 95 34.71 -30.01 -8.90
C CYS A 95 33.65 -29.53 -9.89
N HIS A 96 32.51 -29.02 -9.40
CA HIS A 96 31.39 -28.56 -10.24
C HIS A 96 31.32 -27.02 -10.39
N GLY A 97 32.21 -26.28 -9.74
CA GLY A 97 32.26 -24.82 -9.73
C GLY A 97 33.41 -24.20 -10.53
N LYS A 98 33.75 -24.78 -11.69
CA LYS A 98 34.63 -24.13 -12.67
C LYS A 98 34.02 -22.81 -13.15
#